data_AF-A0A1E5XX04-F1
#
_entry.id   AF-A0A1E5XX04-F1
#
_cell.length_a   1.000
_cell.length_b   1.000
_cell.length_c   1.000
_cell.angle_alpha   90.00
_cell.angle_beta   90.00
_cell.angle_gamma   90.00
#
_symmetry.space_group_name_H-M   'P 1'
#
loop_
_entity.id
_entity.type
_entity.pdbx_description
1 polymer ?
#
loop_
_entity_poly.entity_id
_entity_poly.type
_entity_poly.pdbx_seq_one_letter_code
_entity_poly.pdbx_strand_id
1 'polypeptide(L)'
;MVVRAFGLLYLLALAFTGISATGWFDFAPAPLAGVFLVVIGLPWTLAAAWFPDPLQPLVAAVAPLPTLILLWTWCHWPRRRA
;
A
#
# COMPACT_ATOMS: atom_id res chain seq x y z
N MET A 1 -1.10 17.83 -4.28
CA MET A 1 -2.47 17.29 -4.15
C MET A 1 -2.52 15.79 -4.40
N VAL A 2 -2.14 15.32 -5.60
CA VAL A 2 -2.20 13.90 -6.01
C VAL A 2 -1.48 12.94 -5.05
N VAL A 3 -0.23 13.24 -4.66
CA VAL A 3 0.56 12.39 -3.75
C VAL A 3 -0.14 12.19 -2.40
N ARG A 4 -0.75 13.25 -1.85
CA ARG A 4 -1.45 13.21 -0.56
C ARG A 4 -2.76 12.41 -0.64
N ALA A 5 -3.51 12.56 -1.74
CA ALA A 5 -4.73 11.81 -1.99
C ALA A 5 -4.43 10.30 -2.14
N PHE A 6 -3.39 9.95 -2.89
CA PHE A 6 -2.95 8.57 -3.04
C PHE A 6 -2.52 7.95 -1.70
N GLY A 7 -1.70 8.67 -0.92
CA GLY A 7 -1.28 8.21 0.41
C GLY A 7 -2.45 7.97 1.37
N LEU A 8 -3.45 8.87 1.40
CA LEU A 8 -4.64 8.71 2.23
C LEU A 8 -5.49 7.50 1.81
N LEU A 9 -5.73 7.33 0.52
CA LEU A 9 -6.48 6.17 0.00
C LEU A 9 -5.78 4.86 0.32
N TYR A 10 -4.45 4.84 0.23
CA TYR A 10 -3.66 3.67 0.58
C TYR A 10 -3.74 3.31 2.07
N LEU A 11 -3.66 4.30 2.96
CA LEU A 11 -3.82 4.08 4.41
C LEU A 11 -5.22 3.57 4.76
N LEU A 12 -6.27 4.10 4.11
CA LEU A 12 -7.64 3.62 4.30
C LEU A 12 -7.79 2.16 3.85
N ALA A 13 -7.19 1.79 2.71
CA ALA A 13 -7.21 0.43 2.20
C ALA A 13 -6.53 -0.54 3.18
N LEU A 14 -5.38 -0.17 3.74
CA LEU A 14 -4.68 -0.95 4.78
C LEU A 14 -5.50 -1.12 6.06
N ALA A 15 -6.12 -0.02 6.52
CA ALA A 15 -6.98 -0.05 7.71
C ALA A 15 -8.17 -0.98 7.49
N PHE A 16 -8.83 -0.90 6.32
CA PHE A 16 -9.94 -1.78 5.97
C PHE A 16 -9.51 -3.25 5.96
N THR A 17 -8.40 -3.58 5.31
CA THR A 17 -7.88 -4.97 5.31
C THR A 17 -7.59 -5.48 6.71
N GLY A 18 -6.98 -4.67 7.59
CA GLY A 18 -6.72 -5.07 8.98
C GLY A 18 -8.01 -5.29 9.78
N ILE A 19 -8.98 -4.40 9.65
CA ILE A 19 -10.29 -4.50 10.33
C ILE A 19 -11.03 -5.75 9.85
N SER A 20 -11.09 -5.96 8.53
CA SER A 20 -11.76 -7.11 7.92
C SER A 20 -11.08 -8.45 8.22
N ALA A 21 -9.74 -8.47 8.38
CA ALA A 21 -9.00 -9.68 8.72
C ALA A 21 -9.17 -10.07 10.21
N THR A 22 -9.26 -9.08 11.09
CA THR A 22 -9.39 -9.29 12.55
C THR A 22 -10.84 -9.42 13.02
N GLY A 23 -11.82 -9.18 12.14
CA GLY A 23 -13.24 -9.19 12.50
C GLY A 23 -13.62 -8.08 13.49
N TRP A 24 -12.84 -6.99 13.53
CA TRP A 24 -13.15 -5.85 14.39
C TRP A 24 -14.52 -5.26 14.04
N PHE A 25 -15.23 -4.73 15.03
CA PHE A 25 -16.59 -4.16 14.91
C PHE A 25 -17.69 -5.16 14.51
N ASP A 26 -17.57 -6.44 14.91
CA ASP A 26 -18.57 -7.48 14.61
C ASP A 26 -18.74 -7.76 13.10
N PHE A 27 -17.74 -7.38 12.30
CA PHE A 27 -17.67 -7.75 10.90
C PHE A 27 -17.32 -9.23 10.77
N ALA A 28 -18.02 -9.93 9.87
CA ALA A 28 -17.62 -11.26 9.45
C ALA A 28 -16.19 -11.19 8.88
N PRO A 29 -15.24 -12.02 9.40
CA PRO A 29 -13.88 -12.04 8.89
C PRO A 29 -13.88 -12.28 7.37
N ALA A 30 -13.33 -11.32 6.63
CA ALA A 30 -13.27 -11.36 5.18
C ALA A 30 -11.80 -11.48 4.74
N PRO A 31 -11.26 -12.70 4.62
CA PRO A 31 -9.84 -12.92 4.32
C PRO A 31 -9.41 -12.35 2.95
N LEU A 32 -10.37 -12.12 2.06
CA LEU A 32 -10.16 -11.54 0.72
C LEU A 32 -10.31 -10.01 0.67
N ALA A 33 -10.64 -9.36 1.79
CA ALA A 33 -10.79 -7.91 1.88
C ALA A 33 -9.48 -7.12 1.66
N GLY A 34 -8.36 -7.79 1.39
CA GLY A 34 -7.10 -7.18 0.97
C GLY A 34 -6.69 -7.47 -0.47
N VAL A 35 -7.48 -8.22 -1.26
CA VAL A 35 -7.10 -8.64 -2.62
C VAL A 35 -6.80 -7.46 -3.54
N PHE A 36 -7.49 -6.34 -3.40
CA PHE A 36 -7.23 -5.14 -4.19
C PHE A 36 -5.84 -4.54 -3.92
N LEU A 37 -5.25 -4.76 -2.74
CA LEU A 37 -3.85 -4.38 -2.45
C LEU A 37 -2.88 -5.20 -3.30
N VAL A 38 -3.25 -6.42 -3.71
CA VAL A 38 -2.45 -7.23 -4.63
C VAL A 38 -2.44 -6.60 -6.01
N VAL A 39 -3.56 -6.10 -6.52
CA VAL A 39 -3.61 -5.47 -7.86
C VAL A 39 -2.92 -4.10 -7.86
N ILE A 40 -3.19 -3.28 -6.84
CA ILE A 40 -2.61 -1.94 -6.69
C ILE A 40 -1.11 -2.04 -6.37
N GLY A 41 -0.70 -3.05 -5.60
CA GLY A 41 0.65 -3.26 -5.12
C GLY A 41 1.42 -4.34 -5.86
N LEU A 42 0.90 -4.93 -6.95
CA LEU A 42 1.40 -6.17 -7.56
C LEU A 42 2.93 -6.28 -7.69
N PRO A 43 3.65 -5.25 -8.18
CA PRO A 43 5.11 -5.31 -8.28
C PRO A 43 5.77 -5.53 -6.93
N TRP A 44 5.20 -4.90 -5.90
CA TRP A 44 5.69 -4.94 -4.53
C TRP A 44 5.21 -6.17 -3.77
N THR A 45 4.01 -6.69 -4.06
CA THR A 45 3.53 -7.96 -3.53
C THR A 45 4.41 -9.11 -4.01
N LEU A 46 4.83 -9.05 -5.28
CA LEU A 46 5.81 -9.98 -5.85
C LEU A 46 7.21 -9.81 -5.24
N ALA A 47 7.64 -8.57 -4.98
CA ALA A 47 8.89 -8.31 -4.28
C ALA A 47 8.88 -8.79 -2.81
N ALA A 48 7.72 -8.72 -2.13
CA ALA A 48 7.57 -9.22 -0.77
C ALA A 48 7.77 -10.75 -0.69
N ALA A 49 7.42 -11.50 -1.75
CA ALA A 49 7.64 -12.94 -1.82
C ALA A 49 9.13 -13.35 -1.79
N TRP A 50 10.06 -12.40 -1.93
CA TRP A 50 11.50 -12.66 -1.80
C TRP A 50 11.97 -12.60 -0.33
N PHE A 51 11.09 -12.24 0.61
CA PHE A 51 11.38 -12.15 2.03
C PHE A 51 10.81 -13.35 2.81
N PRO A 52 11.37 -13.66 3.99
CA PRO A 52 10.84 -14.70 4.88
C PRO A 52 9.35 -14.49 5.20
N ASP A 53 8.57 -15.57 5.29
CA ASP A 53 7.13 -15.58 5.56
C ASP A 53 6.64 -14.59 6.66
N PRO A 54 7.28 -14.48 7.84
CA PRO A 54 6.80 -13.55 8.86
C PRO A 54 6.95 -12.06 8.47
N LEU A 55 7.84 -11.74 7.54
CA LEU A 55 8.12 -10.37 7.11
C LEU A 55 7.30 -9.98 5.87
N GLN A 56 6.80 -10.94 5.09
CA GLN A 56 6.01 -10.68 3.88
C GLN A 56 4.86 -9.66 4.08
N PRO A 57 4.00 -9.77 5.12
CA PRO A 57 2.91 -8.80 5.30
C PRO A 57 3.42 -7.40 5.65
N LEU A 58 4.54 -7.29 6.39
CA LEU A 58 5.17 -6.02 6.71
C LEU A 58 5.76 -5.38 5.44
N VAL A 59 6.49 -6.17 4.65
CA VAL A 59 7.08 -5.70 3.38
C VAL A 59 5.98 -5.27 2.41
N ALA A 60 4.88 -6.03 2.31
CA ALA A 60 3.73 -5.69 1.46
C ALA A 60 2.96 -4.45 1.95
N ALA A 61 3.01 -4.10 3.23
CA ALA A 61 2.41 -2.88 3.76
C ALA A 61 3.26 -1.63 3.51
N VAL A 62 4.59 -1.77 3.59
CA VAL A 62 5.56 -0.66 3.41
C VAL A 62 5.94 -0.48 1.92
N ALA A 63 5.66 -1.49 1.12
CA ALA A 63 5.87 -1.64 -0.31
C ALA A 63 5.64 -0.42 -1.20
N PRO A 64 4.60 0.43 -1.04
CA PRO A 64 4.37 1.58 -1.92
C PRO A 64 5.03 2.87 -1.43
N LEU A 65 5.75 2.86 -0.30
CA LEU A 65 6.60 3.99 0.08
C LEU A 65 7.59 4.41 -1.02
N PRO A 66 8.27 3.51 -1.75
CA PRO A 66 9.12 3.86 -2.88
C PRO A 66 8.33 4.51 -4.02
N THR A 67 7.11 4.05 -4.31
CA THR A 67 6.22 4.69 -5.30
C THR A 67 5.84 6.11 -4.86
N LEU A 68 5.51 6.31 -3.58
CA LEU A 68 5.22 7.62 -3.00
C LEU A 68 6.44 8.54 -3.06
N ILE A 69 7.63 8.04 -2.75
CA ILE A 69 8.88 8.79 -2.84
C ILE A 69 9.14 9.20 -4.30
N LEU A 70 8.95 8.29 -5.26
CA LEU A 70 9.16 8.57 -6.68
C LEU A 70 8.17 9.62 -7.22
N LEU A 71 6.89 9.51 -6.85
CA LEU A 71 5.87 10.50 -7.18
C LEU A 71 6.16 11.85 -6.54
N TRP A 72 6.62 11.85 -5.28
CA TRP A 72 7.01 13.07 -4.59
C TRP A 72 8.21 13.72 -5.25
N THR A 73 9.28 12.98 -5.56
CA THR A 73 10.46 13.52 -6.24
C THR A 73 10.11 14.02 -7.64
N TRP A 74 9.27 13.34 -8.41
CA TRP A 74 8.80 13.84 -9.71
C TRP A 74 7.94 15.10 -9.60
N CYS A 75 7.04 15.18 -8.62
CA CYS A 75 6.17 16.35 -8.43
C CYS A 75 6.90 17.54 -7.79
N HIS A 76 7.96 17.32 -7.04
CA HIS A 76 8.78 18.36 -6.40
C HIS A 76 10.11 18.61 -7.10
N TRP A 77 10.44 17.86 -8.15
CA TRP A 77 11.62 18.17 -8.93
C TRP A 77 11.42 19.58 -9.49
N PRO A 78 12.32 20.54 -9.20
CA PRO A 78 12.28 21.82 -9.86
C PRO A 78 12.47 21.55 -11.35
N ARG A 79 11.36 21.59 -12.10
CA ARG A 79 11.40 21.77 -13.56
C ARG A 79 12.21 23.03 -13.78
N ARG A 80 13.49 22.88 -14.10
CA ARG A 80 14.25 23.94 -14.76
C ARG A 80 13.46 24.20 -16.03
N ARG A 81 12.64 25.25 -16.02
CA ARG A 81 12.01 25.77 -17.23
C ARG A 81 13.18 26.19 -18.12
N ALA A 82 13.49 25.35 -19.10
CA ALA A 82 14.29 25.76 -20.25
C ALA A 82 13.41 26.64 -21.16
#